data_AF-A0AAV0HI49-F1
#
_entry.id   AF-A0AAV0HI49-F1
#
_cell.length_a   1.000
_cell.length_b   1.000
_cell.length_c   1.000
_cell.angle_alpha   90.00
_cell.angle_beta   90.00
_cell.angle_gamma   90.00
#
_symmetry.space_group_name_H-M   'P 1'
#
loop_
_entity.id
_entity.type
_entity.pdbx_description
1 polymer ?
#
loop_
_entity_poly.entity_id
_entity_poly.type
_entity_poly.pdbx_seq_one_letter_code
_entity_poly.pdbx_strand_id
1 'polypeptide(L)'
;MHFHDCFIKGCDASILIDSTAQKQSEKAAGPNQTVRDFDLIDQIKTALEAACPSRVSCADVIALATRDAVALSGGPTYPLPTGRLDGLTSNVNDVNLPGPTMPVSSAFAQFFRPKGFTLNEMVTLLGAHTVGVAHCAFFQDRASNFQGTGKPDPTMDPALAGTLRRTCSASNNPTAFLDQNTSFVVDTSFYRELTVKRGVMQIDQELATDPSTSAMVAGFARSESSFRQSFAAAMVKMGSLVGQGGEVRKSCRVFNPKSPVSGGARPPVATTPRRPPVVQPAPRPVVRPRTPVPSTRRPVVSPRPSTVKPRPPVSRPRSPVVSRAPPPKSGGKKNVPKTNVKNASKAKGNQRKKPGKGN
;
A
#
# COMPACT_ATOMS: atom_id res chain seq x y z
N MET A 1 7.43 0.20 -3.65
CA MET A 1 8.38 1.31 -3.87
C MET A 1 7.82 2.66 -3.44
N HIS A 2 6.72 3.15 -4.04
CA HIS A 2 6.18 4.50 -3.72
C HIS A 2 5.90 4.75 -2.24
N PHE A 3 5.30 3.79 -1.53
CA PHE A 3 5.12 3.88 -0.07
C PHE A 3 6.44 4.08 0.68
N HIS A 4 7.46 3.27 0.36
CA HIS A 4 8.76 3.33 1.02
C HIS A 4 9.43 4.68 0.80
N ASP A 5 9.38 5.21 -0.42
CA ASP A 5 9.87 6.55 -0.76
C ASP A 5 9.19 7.62 0.11
N CYS A 6 7.86 7.70 0.02
CA CYS A 6 7.09 8.75 0.68
C CYS A 6 7.16 8.71 2.22
N PHE A 7 7.35 7.53 2.83
CA PHE A 7 7.31 7.37 4.29
C PHE A 7 8.63 7.66 5.00
N ILE A 8 9.73 7.91 4.27
CA ILE A 8 11.02 8.27 4.86
C ILE A 8 11.10 9.80 5.01
N LYS A 9 11.34 10.54 3.92
CA LYS A 9 11.47 12.02 3.91
C LYS A 9 10.46 12.74 3.03
N GLY A 10 9.40 12.06 2.61
CA GLY A 10 8.47 12.55 1.59
C GLY A 10 8.75 11.89 0.25
N CYS A 11 7.90 12.14 -0.74
CA CYS A 11 8.01 11.48 -2.05
C CYS A 11 9.06 12.21 -2.91
N ASP A 12 10.33 11.88 -2.73
CA ASP A 12 11.47 12.56 -3.37
C ASP A 12 12.42 11.61 -4.11
N ALA A 13 12.03 10.35 -4.30
CA ALA A 13 12.82 9.32 -4.96
C ALA A 13 14.21 9.09 -4.34
N SER A 14 14.43 9.43 -3.07
CA SER A 14 15.67 9.15 -2.34
C SER A 14 15.98 7.65 -2.27
N ILE A 15 14.94 6.81 -2.29
CA ILE A 15 15.05 5.35 -2.34
C ILE A 15 15.75 4.82 -3.61
N LEU A 16 15.76 5.59 -4.70
CA LEU A 16 16.34 5.15 -5.97
C LEU A 16 17.86 5.31 -6.05
N ILE A 17 18.47 6.07 -5.13
CA ILE A 17 19.91 6.31 -5.10
C ILE A 17 20.66 5.02 -4.76
N ASP A 18 21.73 4.73 -5.50
CA ASP A 18 22.63 3.62 -5.20
C ASP A 18 23.65 4.00 -4.10
N SER A 19 24.05 3.00 -3.32
CA SER A 19 25.15 3.16 -2.37
C SER A 19 26.47 3.40 -3.11
N THR A 20 27.34 4.22 -2.54
CA THR A 20 28.74 4.35 -2.96
C THR A 20 29.66 3.65 -1.97
N ALA A 21 30.95 3.52 -2.30
CA ALA A 21 31.95 2.98 -1.38
C ALA A 21 32.03 3.76 -0.05
N GLN A 22 31.70 5.05 -0.07
CA GLN A 22 31.79 5.95 1.08
C GLN A 22 30.46 6.13 1.82
N LYS A 23 29.31 5.84 1.18
CA LYS A 23 28.00 6.13 1.76
C LYS A 23 26.96 5.11 1.36
N GLN A 24 26.34 4.50 2.38
CA GLN A 24 25.19 3.62 2.19
C GLN A 24 23.90 4.43 2.00
N SER A 25 23.19 4.11 0.93
CA SER A 25 21.90 4.68 0.56
C SER A 25 20.75 3.99 1.31
N GLU A 26 19.53 4.50 1.15
CA GLU A 26 18.32 3.87 1.67
C GLU A 26 18.11 2.44 1.14
N LYS A 27 18.61 2.09 -0.05
CA LYS A 27 18.49 0.72 -0.59
C LYS A 27 19.16 -0.34 0.30
N ALA A 28 20.18 0.04 1.04
CA ALA A 28 20.89 -0.86 1.95
C ALA A 28 20.11 -1.15 3.25
N ALA A 29 19.09 -0.34 3.56
CA ALA A 29 18.31 -0.51 4.78
C ALA A 29 17.47 -1.78 4.73
N GLY A 30 17.35 -2.49 5.87
CA GLY A 30 16.61 -3.75 5.99
C GLY A 30 15.23 -3.74 5.30
N PRO A 31 14.34 -2.76 5.60
CA PRO A 31 13.02 -2.69 4.96
C PRO A 31 13.05 -2.53 3.43
N ASN A 32 14.14 -1.99 2.87
CA ASN A 32 14.27 -1.73 1.45
C ASN A 32 14.97 -2.86 0.67
N GLN A 33 15.57 -3.84 1.35
CA GLN A 33 16.26 -4.96 0.69
C GLN A 33 15.31 -5.85 -0.14
N THR A 34 14.01 -5.81 0.15
CA THR A 34 12.98 -6.54 -0.62
C THR A 34 12.25 -5.67 -1.65
N VAL A 35 12.60 -4.38 -1.76
CA VAL A 35 12.10 -3.53 -2.83
C VAL A 35 12.78 -3.94 -4.13
N ARG A 36 11.99 -4.05 -5.20
CA ARG A 36 12.43 -4.55 -6.50
C ARG A 36 12.00 -3.63 -7.64
N ASP A 37 12.36 -4.01 -8.86
CA ASP A 37 11.96 -3.37 -10.11
C ASP A 37 12.52 -1.94 -10.28
N PHE A 38 13.68 -1.66 -9.67
CA PHE A 38 14.44 -0.43 -9.92
C PHE A 38 14.78 -0.27 -11.42
N ASP A 39 15.08 -1.36 -12.11
CA ASP A 39 15.42 -1.34 -13.55
C ASP A 39 14.23 -0.94 -14.43
N LEU A 40 12.99 -1.23 -14.01
CA LEU A 40 11.79 -0.76 -14.70
C LEU A 40 11.67 0.77 -14.60
N ILE A 41 11.97 1.32 -13.42
CA ILE A 41 11.99 2.77 -13.21
C ILE A 41 13.04 3.43 -14.09
N ASP A 42 14.22 2.81 -14.23
CA ASP A 42 15.26 3.31 -15.13
C ASP A 42 14.81 3.29 -16.59
N GLN A 43 14.16 2.22 -17.06
CA GLN A 43 13.65 2.14 -18.43
C GLN A 43 12.63 3.23 -18.73
N ILE A 44 11.69 3.46 -17.80
CA ILE A 44 10.71 4.56 -17.91
C ILE A 44 11.45 5.90 -17.96
N LYS A 45 12.42 6.11 -17.06
CA LYS A 45 13.20 7.33 -17.01
C LYS A 45 14.00 7.57 -18.29
N THR A 46 14.64 6.54 -18.85
CA THR A 46 15.38 6.63 -20.12
C THR A 46 14.46 7.03 -21.27
N ALA A 47 13.28 6.43 -21.38
CA ALA A 47 12.31 6.81 -22.41
C ALA A 47 11.84 8.26 -22.24
N LEU A 48 11.59 8.70 -21.01
CA LEU A 48 11.19 10.08 -20.71
C LEU A 48 12.30 11.09 -20.97
N GLU A 49 13.56 10.79 -20.66
CA GLU A 49 14.68 11.68 -20.97
C GLU A 49 14.92 11.80 -22.47
N ALA A 50 14.65 10.75 -23.25
CA ALA A 50 14.71 10.81 -24.71
C ALA A 50 13.60 11.70 -25.31
N ALA A 51 12.39 11.63 -24.76
CA ALA A 51 11.24 12.39 -25.26
C ALA A 51 11.20 13.84 -24.73
N CYS A 52 11.55 14.04 -23.46
CA CYS A 52 11.49 15.33 -22.77
C CYS A 52 12.68 15.50 -21.80
N PRO A 53 13.87 15.85 -22.30
CA PRO A 53 15.09 15.93 -21.51
C PRO A 53 14.96 16.82 -20.27
N SER A 54 15.34 16.28 -19.10
CA SER A 54 15.41 16.98 -17.82
C SER A 54 14.10 17.67 -17.41
N ARG A 55 12.96 17.05 -17.73
CA ARG A 55 11.62 17.56 -17.38
C ARG A 55 10.91 16.78 -16.28
N VAL A 56 10.99 15.45 -16.29
CA VAL A 56 10.22 14.60 -15.38
C VAL A 56 11.13 14.07 -14.28
N SER A 57 10.84 14.36 -13.01
CA SER A 57 11.61 13.84 -11.88
C SER A 57 11.41 12.33 -11.71
N CYS A 58 12.38 11.65 -11.11
CA CYS A 58 12.22 10.24 -10.76
C CYS A 58 11.14 10.01 -9.69
N ALA A 59 10.91 10.99 -8.82
CA ALA A 59 9.80 10.99 -7.87
C ALA A 59 8.44 10.92 -8.58
N ASP A 60 8.25 11.71 -9.64
CA ASP A 60 7.05 11.61 -10.46
C ASP A 60 6.99 10.31 -11.25
N VAL A 61 8.13 9.76 -11.70
CA VAL A 61 8.17 8.42 -12.34
C VAL A 61 7.63 7.34 -11.40
N ILE A 62 8.09 7.26 -10.16
CA ILE A 62 7.59 6.27 -9.19
C ILE A 62 6.08 6.45 -8.96
N ALA A 63 5.65 7.69 -8.75
CA ALA A 63 4.27 8.02 -8.44
C ALA A 63 3.32 7.64 -9.58
N LEU A 64 3.66 8.02 -10.82
CA LEU A 64 2.87 7.74 -12.02
C LEU A 64 2.89 6.25 -12.38
N ALA A 65 4.04 5.59 -12.32
CA ALA A 65 4.14 4.16 -12.55
C ALA A 65 3.29 3.37 -11.55
N THR A 66 3.26 3.80 -10.29
CA THR A 66 2.40 3.18 -9.26
C THR A 66 0.92 3.40 -9.54
N ARG A 67 0.51 4.62 -9.90
CA ARG A 67 -0.88 4.93 -10.29
C ARG A 67 -1.34 4.04 -11.45
N ASP A 68 -0.51 3.90 -12.46
CA ASP A 68 -0.85 3.13 -13.66
C ASP A 68 -0.86 1.62 -13.37
N ALA A 69 0.07 1.12 -12.54
CA ALA A 69 0.06 -0.26 -12.08
C ALA A 69 -1.21 -0.61 -11.29
N VAL A 70 -1.69 0.28 -10.42
CA VAL A 70 -2.95 0.12 -9.69
C VAL A 70 -4.13 0.00 -10.67
N ALA A 71 -4.21 0.90 -11.64
CA ALA A 71 -5.29 0.90 -12.64
C ALA A 71 -5.26 -0.37 -13.51
N LEU A 72 -4.09 -0.78 -13.99
CA LEU A 72 -3.88 -1.99 -14.79
C LEU A 72 -4.22 -3.27 -14.01
N SER A 73 -4.11 -3.23 -12.68
CA SER A 73 -4.48 -4.33 -11.78
C SER A 73 -5.96 -4.29 -11.39
N GLY A 74 -6.82 -3.53 -12.08
CA GLY A 74 -8.25 -3.44 -11.81
C GLY A 74 -8.66 -2.44 -10.73
N GLY A 75 -7.69 -1.74 -10.13
CA GLY A 75 -7.91 -0.73 -9.10
C GLY A 75 -8.51 0.58 -9.62
N PRO A 76 -8.74 1.57 -8.74
CA PRO A 76 -9.29 2.86 -9.14
C PRO A 76 -8.29 3.67 -9.98
N THR A 77 -8.79 4.40 -10.96
CA THR A 77 -8.07 5.51 -11.58
C THR A 77 -8.24 6.77 -10.74
N TYR A 78 -7.18 7.54 -10.56
CA TYR A 78 -7.24 8.80 -9.80
C TYR A 78 -6.27 9.85 -10.36
N PRO A 79 -6.64 11.13 -10.33
CA PRO A 79 -5.73 12.20 -10.72
C PRO A 79 -4.64 12.32 -9.67
N LEU A 80 -3.39 12.12 -10.09
CA LEU A 80 -2.23 12.27 -9.22
C LEU A 80 -1.46 13.52 -9.63
N PRO A 81 -1.37 14.56 -8.79
CA PRO A 81 -0.58 15.75 -9.08
C PRO A 81 0.89 15.37 -9.33
N THR A 82 1.52 16.04 -10.30
CA THR A 82 2.94 15.94 -10.62
C THR A 82 3.67 17.24 -10.22
N GLY A 83 4.98 17.27 -10.37
CA GLY A 83 5.84 18.40 -9.99
C GLY A 83 6.70 18.11 -8.76
N ARG A 84 6.83 16.84 -8.36
CA ARG A 84 7.79 16.45 -7.31
C ARG A 84 9.20 16.70 -7.80
N LEU A 85 10.11 16.99 -6.88
CA LEU A 85 11.54 17.08 -7.16
C LEU A 85 12.26 15.90 -6.51
N ASP A 86 13.38 15.53 -7.11
CA ASP A 86 14.23 14.45 -6.64
C ASP A 86 15.12 14.96 -5.50
N GLY A 87 15.04 14.31 -4.34
CA GLY A 87 15.79 14.65 -3.14
C GLY A 87 17.30 14.54 -3.36
N LEU A 88 18.06 15.31 -2.57
CA LEU A 88 19.52 15.41 -2.68
C LEU A 88 20.27 14.56 -1.64
N THR A 89 19.54 13.74 -0.89
CA THR A 89 20.11 12.87 0.13
C THR A 89 19.42 11.51 0.11
N SER A 90 20.21 10.46 0.30
CA SER A 90 19.75 9.11 0.60
C SER A 90 20.72 8.53 1.63
N ASN A 91 20.21 8.02 2.74
CA ASN A 91 21.01 7.48 3.83
C ASN A 91 20.29 6.30 4.47
N VAL A 92 21.02 5.20 4.65
CA VAL A 92 20.52 3.99 5.32
C VAL A 92 19.89 4.26 6.68
N ASN A 93 20.45 5.22 7.44
CA ASN A 93 20.01 5.51 8.82
C ASN A 93 18.69 6.31 8.88
N ASP A 94 18.23 6.86 7.76
CA ASP A 94 16.97 7.60 7.70
C ASP A 94 15.76 6.65 7.56
N VAL A 95 16.00 5.37 7.21
CA VAL A 95 14.94 4.42 6.93
C VAL A 95 14.33 3.88 8.22
N ASN A 96 13.12 4.33 8.50
CA ASN A 96 12.28 3.81 9.56
C ASN A 96 10.85 3.59 9.01
N LEU A 97 10.44 2.33 8.86
CA LEU A 97 9.16 1.93 8.27
C LEU A 97 8.42 0.95 9.20
N PRO A 98 7.07 0.91 9.15
CA PRO A 98 6.29 0.00 9.98
C PRO A 98 6.62 -1.46 9.62
N GLY A 99 6.88 -2.27 10.65
CA GLY A 99 7.17 -3.70 10.48
C GLY A 99 5.92 -4.58 10.39
N PRO A 100 6.04 -5.81 9.86
CA PRO A 100 4.91 -6.72 9.61
C PRO A 100 4.26 -7.28 10.90
N THR A 101 4.98 -7.23 12.02
CA THR A 101 4.54 -7.70 13.35
C THR A 101 4.07 -6.58 14.27
N MET A 102 4.04 -5.34 13.76
CA MET A 102 3.75 -4.15 14.57
C MET A 102 2.27 -4.07 14.93
N PRO A 103 1.92 -3.74 16.18
CA PRO A 103 0.53 -3.50 16.55
C PRO A 103 -0.09 -2.32 15.79
N VAL A 104 -1.40 -2.41 15.49
CA VAL A 104 -2.18 -1.37 14.80
C VAL A 104 -1.98 0.02 15.43
N SER A 105 -2.05 0.09 16.76
CA SER A 105 -1.88 1.34 17.51
C SER A 105 -0.49 1.95 17.34
N SER A 106 0.56 1.13 17.30
CA SER A 106 1.94 1.57 17.14
C SER A 106 2.22 2.01 15.71
N ALA A 107 1.76 1.24 14.72
CA ALA A 107 1.86 1.60 13.32
C ALA A 107 1.19 2.96 13.07
N PHE A 108 -0.03 3.15 13.58
CA PHE A 108 -0.74 4.40 13.45
C PHE A 108 -0.01 5.56 14.14
N ALA A 109 0.32 5.41 15.42
CA ALA A 109 0.86 6.49 16.24
C ALA A 109 2.25 6.96 15.79
N GLN A 110 3.09 6.04 15.31
CA GLN A 110 4.50 6.30 14.98
C GLN A 110 4.72 6.65 13.51
N PHE A 111 3.94 6.12 12.57
CA PHE A 111 4.24 6.25 11.13
C PHE A 111 3.19 7.05 10.35
N PHE A 112 1.90 6.80 10.61
CA PHE A 112 0.81 7.39 9.83
C PHE A 112 0.36 8.74 10.41
N ARG A 113 0.11 8.80 11.72
CA ARG A 113 -0.36 10.01 12.40
C ARG A 113 0.61 11.20 12.26
N PRO A 114 1.95 11.05 12.39
CA PRO A 114 2.88 12.16 12.20
C PRO A 114 2.91 12.71 10.77
N LYS A 115 2.47 11.91 9.78
CA LYS A 115 2.34 12.29 8.37
C LYS A 115 0.94 12.79 8.03
N GLY A 116 0.12 13.07 9.04
CA GLY A 116 -1.22 13.64 8.89
C GLY A 116 -2.28 12.65 8.40
N PHE A 117 -2.03 11.34 8.45
CA PHE A 117 -3.05 10.34 8.14
C PHE A 117 -3.96 10.07 9.32
N THR A 118 -5.22 9.80 9.01
CA THR A 118 -6.23 9.25 9.93
C THR A 118 -6.08 7.73 10.02
N LEU A 119 -6.70 7.15 11.06
CA LEU A 119 -6.70 5.70 11.23
C LEU A 119 -7.37 4.98 10.05
N ASN A 120 -8.46 5.53 9.52
CA ASN A 120 -9.14 5.00 8.33
C ASN A 120 -8.25 5.02 7.08
N GLU A 121 -7.45 6.08 6.89
CA GLU A 121 -6.51 6.14 5.76
C GLU A 121 -5.35 5.14 5.93
N MET A 122 -4.90 4.85 7.15
CA MET A 122 -3.94 3.76 7.40
C MET A 122 -4.54 2.41 6.99
N VAL A 123 -5.75 2.08 7.47
CA VAL A 123 -6.47 0.84 7.10
C VAL A 123 -6.67 0.76 5.58
N THR A 124 -6.94 1.89 4.94
CA THR A 124 -7.09 1.99 3.48
C THR A 124 -5.77 1.69 2.77
N LEU A 125 -4.66 2.29 3.19
CA LEU A 125 -3.35 2.10 2.56
C LEU A 125 -2.80 0.69 2.74
N LEU A 126 -3.02 0.07 3.91
CA LEU A 126 -2.70 -1.34 4.13
C LEU A 126 -3.52 -2.27 3.22
N GLY A 127 -4.66 -1.81 2.71
CA GLY A 127 -5.42 -2.48 1.66
C GLY A 127 -4.64 -2.72 0.36
N ALA A 128 -3.52 -2.03 0.14
CA ALA A 128 -2.62 -2.32 -0.98
C ALA A 128 -2.07 -3.76 -0.95
N HIS A 129 -2.08 -4.44 0.20
CA HIS A 129 -1.75 -5.86 0.36
C HIS A 129 -2.76 -6.81 -0.32
N THR A 130 -3.81 -6.29 -0.97
CA THR A 130 -4.67 -7.06 -1.89
C THR A 130 -3.92 -7.61 -3.11
N VAL A 131 -2.73 -7.08 -3.41
CA VAL A 131 -1.85 -7.61 -4.47
C VAL A 131 -0.42 -7.78 -3.98
N GLY A 132 0.35 -8.59 -4.72
CA GLY A 132 1.77 -8.76 -4.48
C GLY A 132 2.09 -9.86 -3.47
N VAL A 133 3.37 -9.93 -3.09
CA VAL A 133 3.93 -11.03 -2.29
C VAL A 133 4.69 -10.50 -1.09
N ALA A 134 4.80 -11.32 -0.05
CA ALA A 134 5.71 -11.14 1.06
C ALA A 134 6.69 -12.31 1.16
N HIS A 135 7.92 -12.02 1.60
CA HIS A 135 8.88 -13.05 1.96
C HIS A 135 8.45 -13.75 3.25
N CYS A 136 8.64 -15.07 3.30
CA CYS A 136 8.27 -15.88 4.46
C CYS A 136 8.90 -15.42 5.77
N ALA A 137 10.10 -14.84 5.74
CA ALA A 137 10.76 -14.27 6.92
C ALA A 137 9.89 -13.26 7.69
N PHE A 138 8.91 -12.62 7.03
CA PHE A 138 8.02 -11.64 7.66
C PHE A 138 6.82 -12.24 8.41
N PHE A 139 6.46 -13.50 8.15
CA PHE A 139 5.23 -14.09 8.71
C PHE A 139 5.33 -15.57 9.09
N GLN A 140 6.45 -16.25 8.80
CA GLN A 140 6.59 -17.68 9.07
C GLN A 140 6.44 -18.04 10.56
N ASP A 141 6.79 -17.13 11.46
CA ASP A 141 6.57 -17.28 12.90
C ASP A 141 5.09 -17.55 13.18
N ARG A 142 4.20 -16.72 12.63
CA ARG A 142 2.75 -16.86 12.75
C ARG A 142 2.24 -18.19 12.21
N ALA A 143 2.81 -18.69 11.11
CA ALA A 143 2.35 -19.92 10.50
C ALA A 143 2.83 -21.19 11.24
N SER A 144 3.80 -21.09 12.16
CA SER A 144 4.50 -22.28 12.68
C SER A 144 4.79 -22.28 14.18
N ASN A 145 5.40 -21.24 14.73
CA ASN A 145 5.91 -21.18 16.11
C ASN A 145 5.66 -19.80 16.73
N PHE A 146 4.42 -19.34 16.66
CA PHE A 146 4.07 -17.97 16.98
C PHE A 146 4.51 -17.62 18.39
N GLN A 147 5.40 -16.63 18.52
CA GLN A 147 5.94 -16.16 19.79
C GLN A 147 6.57 -17.29 20.66
N GLY A 148 7.14 -18.32 20.03
CA GLY A 148 7.81 -19.41 20.73
C GLY A 148 6.87 -20.46 21.36
N THR A 149 5.57 -20.44 21.03
CA THR A 149 4.57 -21.35 21.61
C THR A 149 4.62 -22.79 21.08
N GLY A 150 5.40 -23.05 20.03
CA GLY A 150 5.43 -24.31 19.28
C GLY A 150 4.20 -24.53 18.40
N LYS A 151 3.32 -23.53 18.25
CA LYS A 151 2.06 -23.60 17.50
C LYS A 151 1.87 -22.37 16.60
N PRO A 152 1.03 -22.47 15.54
CA PRO A 152 0.64 -21.30 14.77
C PRO A 152 -0.13 -20.27 15.62
N ASP A 153 -0.14 -19.03 15.13
CA ASP A 153 -0.90 -17.91 15.66
C ASP A 153 -2.40 -18.28 15.73
N PRO A 154 -3.05 -18.23 16.91
CA PRO A 154 -4.46 -18.59 17.07
C PRO A 154 -5.44 -17.66 16.33
N THR A 155 -4.96 -16.51 15.86
CA THR A 155 -5.72 -15.57 15.03
C THR A 155 -5.62 -15.87 13.53
N MET A 156 -4.85 -16.88 13.11
CA MET A 156 -4.73 -17.33 11.73
C MET A 156 -5.62 -18.56 11.47
N ASP A 157 -6.26 -18.60 10.31
CA ASP A 157 -6.99 -19.76 9.82
C ASP A 157 -6.07 -21.00 9.75
N PRO A 158 -6.41 -22.14 10.39
CA PRO A 158 -5.53 -23.31 10.43
C PRO A 158 -5.18 -23.89 9.05
N ALA A 159 -6.10 -23.79 8.08
CA ALA A 159 -5.84 -24.26 6.72
C ALA A 159 -4.85 -23.35 5.99
N LEU A 160 -4.97 -22.03 6.16
CA LEU A 160 -3.98 -21.07 5.70
C LEU A 160 -2.61 -21.32 6.36
N ALA A 161 -2.56 -21.45 7.69
CA ALA A 161 -1.31 -21.72 8.42
C ALA A 161 -0.60 -22.96 7.88
N GLY A 162 -1.35 -24.05 7.66
CA GLY A 162 -0.81 -25.27 7.05
C GLY A 162 -0.27 -25.07 5.63
N THR A 163 -0.90 -24.20 4.84
CA THR A 163 -0.46 -23.85 3.48
C THR A 163 0.81 -23.01 3.51
N LEU A 164 0.81 -21.90 4.27
CA LEU A 164 1.97 -21.02 4.42
C LEU A 164 3.17 -21.76 4.98
N ARG A 165 2.98 -22.67 5.94
CA ARG A 165 4.07 -23.50 6.47
C ARG A 165 4.74 -24.34 5.38
N ARG A 166 3.97 -24.94 4.46
CA ARG A 166 4.53 -25.71 3.33
C ARG A 166 5.22 -24.81 2.32
N THR A 167 4.62 -23.65 2.01
CA THR A 167 5.23 -22.65 1.12
C THR A 167 6.57 -22.18 1.68
N CYS A 168 6.64 -21.90 2.97
CA CYS A 168 7.84 -21.37 3.61
C CYS A 168 8.96 -22.41 3.82
N SER A 169 8.67 -23.70 3.65
CA SER A 169 9.69 -24.76 3.66
C SER A 169 10.13 -25.18 2.25
N ALA A 170 9.61 -24.57 1.19
CA ALA A 170 9.80 -25.03 -0.18
C ALA A 170 11.17 -24.65 -0.79
N SER A 171 11.81 -23.59 -0.30
CA SER A 171 13.09 -23.11 -0.83
C SER A 171 13.84 -22.22 0.19
N ASN A 172 15.00 -21.68 -0.19
CA ASN A 172 15.84 -20.85 0.68
C ASN A 172 15.30 -19.43 0.92
N ASN A 173 14.48 -18.89 0.02
CA ASN A 173 13.87 -17.56 0.16
C ASN A 173 12.45 -17.53 -0.44
N PRO A 174 11.52 -18.33 0.11
CA PRO A 174 10.18 -18.45 -0.44
C PRO A 174 9.34 -17.20 -0.16
N THR A 175 8.38 -16.96 -1.06
CA THR A 175 7.39 -15.90 -0.94
C THR A 175 5.98 -16.49 -1.00
N ALA A 176 5.01 -15.76 -0.44
CA ALA A 176 3.59 -16.05 -0.60
C ALA A 176 2.85 -14.78 -0.99
N PHE A 177 1.76 -14.93 -1.75
CA PHE A 177 0.86 -13.80 -2.03
C PHE A 177 0.28 -13.24 -0.72
N LEU A 178 0.10 -11.93 -0.65
CA LEU A 178 -0.52 -11.29 0.53
C LEU A 178 -2.03 -11.51 0.57
N ASP A 179 -2.67 -11.54 -0.60
CA ASP A 179 -4.04 -11.98 -0.81
C ASP A 179 -4.05 -13.38 -1.43
N GLN A 180 -4.71 -14.33 -0.76
CA GLN A 180 -4.75 -15.74 -1.15
C GLN A 180 -5.89 -16.09 -2.12
N ASN A 181 -6.70 -15.11 -2.51
CA ASN A 181 -7.90 -15.28 -3.32
C ASN A 181 -7.79 -14.53 -4.67
N THR A 182 -7.47 -13.23 -4.68
CA THR A 182 -7.31 -12.45 -5.93
C THR A 182 -5.96 -11.72 -6.01
N SER A 183 -4.87 -12.49 -5.94
CA SER A 183 -3.50 -12.01 -5.75
C SER A 183 -2.92 -10.98 -6.75
N PHE A 184 -3.61 -10.74 -7.88
CA PHE A 184 -3.21 -9.81 -8.93
C PHE A 184 -4.25 -8.70 -9.19
N VAL A 185 -5.32 -8.64 -8.40
CA VAL A 185 -6.40 -7.67 -8.58
C VAL A 185 -6.45 -6.73 -7.38
N VAL A 186 -6.46 -5.42 -7.64
CA VAL A 186 -6.70 -4.41 -6.61
C VAL A 186 -8.19 -4.31 -6.34
N ASP A 187 -8.66 -5.08 -5.36
CA ASP A 187 -10.07 -5.16 -4.96
C ASP A 187 -10.22 -5.25 -3.42
N THR A 188 -11.40 -5.65 -2.94
CA THR A 188 -11.70 -5.77 -1.49
C THR A 188 -11.48 -7.16 -0.92
N SER A 189 -10.86 -8.08 -1.66
CA SER A 189 -10.56 -9.45 -1.25
C SER A 189 -9.68 -9.48 -0.02
N PHE A 190 -8.67 -8.61 0.06
CA PHE A 190 -7.85 -8.43 1.25
C PHE A 190 -8.71 -8.33 2.51
N TYR A 191 -9.63 -7.37 2.57
CA TYR A 191 -10.49 -7.17 3.74
C TYR A 191 -11.42 -8.34 4.02
N ARG A 192 -11.95 -9.01 2.97
CA ARG A 192 -12.76 -10.22 3.13
C ARG A 192 -11.95 -11.35 3.76
N GLU A 193 -10.73 -11.60 3.30
CA GLU A 193 -9.81 -12.59 3.86
C GLU A 193 -9.50 -12.29 5.33
N LEU A 194 -9.28 -11.03 5.71
CA LEU A 194 -9.06 -10.66 7.11
C LEU A 194 -10.25 -11.04 8.02
N THR A 195 -11.49 -10.89 7.54
CA THR A 195 -12.70 -11.23 8.32
C THR A 195 -12.84 -12.73 8.61
N VAL A 196 -12.15 -13.57 7.84
CA VAL A 196 -12.12 -15.03 8.02
C VAL A 196 -10.75 -15.54 8.50
N LYS A 197 -9.96 -14.67 9.16
CA LYS A 197 -8.66 -15.00 9.76
C LYS A 197 -7.56 -15.37 8.75
N ARG A 198 -7.65 -14.85 7.53
CA ARG A 198 -6.74 -15.20 6.42
C ARG A 198 -5.74 -14.09 6.06
N GLY A 199 -5.50 -13.14 6.96
CA GLY A 199 -4.41 -12.16 6.83
C GLY A 199 -3.04 -12.81 7.02
N VAL A 200 -2.13 -12.60 6.05
CA VAL A 200 -0.79 -13.22 6.04
C VAL A 200 0.14 -12.56 7.07
N MET A 201 0.25 -11.24 7.10
CA MET A 201 1.07 -10.54 8.10
C MET A 201 0.29 -10.29 9.40
N GLN A 202 1.00 -10.12 10.51
CA GLN A 202 0.37 -9.93 11.82
C GLN A 202 -0.47 -8.66 11.85
N ILE A 203 0.13 -7.54 11.43
CA ILE A 203 -0.55 -6.24 11.39
C ILE A 203 -1.82 -6.30 10.53
N ASP A 204 -1.79 -7.02 9.41
CA ASP A 204 -2.95 -7.18 8.53
C ASP A 204 -4.09 -7.88 9.28
N GLN A 205 -3.80 -9.03 9.90
CA GLN A 205 -4.81 -9.78 10.65
C GLN A 205 -5.34 -8.98 11.85
N GLU A 206 -4.47 -8.21 12.50
CA GLU A 206 -4.85 -7.34 13.61
C GLU A 206 -5.83 -6.24 13.19
N LEU A 207 -5.82 -5.75 11.94
CA LEU A 207 -6.79 -4.76 11.49
C LEU A 207 -8.24 -5.22 11.68
N ALA A 208 -8.50 -6.53 11.51
CA ALA A 208 -9.84 -7.11 11.65
C ALA A 208 -10.22 -7.44 13.10
N THR A 209 -9.25 -7.56 14.00
CA THR A 209 -9.49 -7.91 15.41
C THR A 209 -9.34 -6.73 16.36
N ASP A 210 -8.61 -5.68 15.98
CA ASP A 210 -8.44 -4.48 16.78
C ASP A 210 -9.77 -3.71 16.86
N PRO A 211 -10.24 -3.34 18.07
CA PRO A 211 -11.51 -2.64 18.25
C PRO A 211 -11.61 -1.30 17.51
N SER A 212 -10.48 -0.64 17.26
CA SER A 212 -10.43 0.67 16.59
C SER A 212 -10.53 0.60 15.07
N THR A 213 -10.22 -0.54 14.46
CA THR A 213 -10.18 -0.70 12.98
C THR A 213 -11.13 -1.76 12.43
N SER A 214 -11.59 -2.72 13.25
CA SER A 214 -12.43 -3.84 12.79
C SER A 214 -13.69 -3.42 12.04
N ALA A 215 -14.35 -2.34 12.46
CA ALA A 215 -15.51 -1.79 11.75
C ALA A 215 -15.16 -1.22 10.37
N MET A 216 -13.98 -0.61 10.21
CA MET A 216 -13.48 -0.09 8.93
C MET A 216 -13.20 -1.25 7.97
N VAL A 217 -12.55 -2.31 8.45
CA VAL A 217 -12.30 -3.55 7.68
C VAL A 217 -13.62 -4.16 7.22
N ALA A 218 -14.60 -4.32 8.11
CA ALA A 218 -15.92 -4.85 7.76
C ALA A 218 -16.66 -3.96 6.74
N GLY A 219 -16.47 -2.64 6.81
CA GLY A 219 -16.99 -1.68 5.85
C GLY A 219 -16.42 -1.90 4.45
N PHE A 220 -15.09 -1.93 4.33
CA PHE A 220 -14.41 -2.16 3.05
C PHE A 220 -14.70 -3.56 2.49
N ALA A 221 -14.77 -4.59 3.32
CA ALA A 221 -15.11 -5.96 2.89
C ALA A 221 -16.51 -6.03 2.20
N ARG A 222 -17.44 -5.14 2.57
CA ARG A 222 -18.81 -5.09 2.04
C ARG A 222 -19.00 -4.11 0.89
N SER A 223 -18.10 -3.14 0.71
CA SER A 223 -18.26 -2.07 -0.26
C SER A 223 -16.99 -1.82 -1.04
N GLU A 224 -16.94 -2.38 -2.24
CA GLU A 224 -15.86 -2.11 -3.20
C GLU A 224 -15.79 -0.63 -3.58
N SER A 225 -16.94 0.02 -3.76
CA SER A 225 -16.98 1.46 -4.07
C SER A 225 -16.35 2.31 -2.95
N SER A 226 -16.63 2.01 -1.69
CA SER A 226 -16.03 2.71 -0.55
C SER A 226 -14.52 2.52 -0.52
N PHE A 227 -14.04 1.27 -0.69
CA PHE A 227 -12.59 1.02 -0.72
C PHE A 227 -11.92 1.76 -1.86
N ARG A 228 -12.43 1.64 -3.10
CA ARG A 228 -11.85 2.30 -4.29
C ARG A 228 -11.76 3.81 -4.12
N GLN A 229 -12.80 4.45 -3.59
CA GLN A 229 -12.81 5.90 -3.35
C GLN A 229 -11.80 6.30 -2.26
N SER A 230 -11.80 5.60 -1.13
CA SER A 230 -10.84 5.85 -0.05
C SER A 230 -9.40 5.60 -0.51
N PHE A 231 -9.15 4.53 -1.25
CA PHE A 231 -7.83 4.15 -1.76
C PHE A 231 -7.28 5.19 -2.71
N ALA A 232 -8.09 5.65 -3.68
CA ALA A 232 -7.73 6.77 -4.55
C ALA A 232 -7.34 8.02 -3.75
N ALA A 233 -8.18 8.44 -2.79
CA ALA A 233 -7.90 9.61 -1.96
C ALA A 233 -6.63 9.46 -1.11
N ALA A 234 -6.43 8.29 -0.49
CA ALA A 234 -5.27 8.00 0.33
C ALA A 234 -3.97 7.95 -0.50
N MET A 235 -4.01 7.39 -1.71
CA MET A 235 -2.88 7.39 -2.64
C MET A 235 -2.50 8.79 -3.10
N VAL A 236 -3.49 9.65 -3.43
CA VAL A 236 -3.24 11.06 -3.76
C VAL A 236 -2.61 11.79 -2.58
N LYS A 237 -3.14 11.59 -1.37
CA LYS A 237 -2.60 12.19 -0.15
C LYS A 237 -1.17 11.73 0.14
N MET A 238 -0.91 10.42 0.06
CA MET A 238 0.44 9.85 0.21
C MET A 238 1.41 10.41 -0.82
N GLY A 239 1.01 10.46 -2.08
CA GLY A 239 1.81 11.07 -3.13
C GLY A 239 2.07 12.57 -2.92
N SER A 240 1.29 13.26 -2.09
CA SER A 240 1.46 14.69 -1.80
C SER A 240 2.38 14.97 -0.61
N LEU A 241 2.97 13.95 0.00
CA LEU A 241 3.96 14.13 1.06
C LEU A 241 5.20 14.84 0.50
N VAL A 242 5.39 16.07 0.96
CA VAL A 242 6.42 16.99 0.46
C VAL A 242 7.82 16.51 0.86
N GLY A 243 8.69 16.32 -0.13
CA GLY A 243 10.13 16.13 0.08
C GLY A 243 10.87 17.45 0.36
N GLN A 244 12.17 17.39 0.62
CA GLN A 244 12.95 18.58 1.01
C GLN A 244 13.41 19.48 -0.15
N GLY A 245 12.62 19.56 -1.23
CA GLY A 245 13.03 20.15 -2.50
C GLY A 245 14.15 19.34 -3.16
N GLY A 246 14.65 19.79 -4.31
CA GLY A 246 15.72 19.09 -4.99
C GLY A 246 15.84 19.40 -6.47
N GLU A 247 16.13 18.39 -7.26
CA GLU A 247 16.46 18.52 -8.68
C GLU A 247 15.55 17.66 -9.57
N VAL A 248 15.76 17.74 -10.89
CA VAL A 248 15.26 16.74 -11.83
C VAL A 248 16.46 15.93 -12.28
N ARG A 249 16.60 14.70 -11.76
CA ARG A 249 17.73 13.83 -12.08
C ARG A 249 17.65 13.33 -13.51
N LYS A 250 18.79 13.20 -14.19
CA LYS A 250 18.86 12.54 -15.51
C LYS A 250 18.87 11.01 -15.38
N SER A 251 19.51 10.50 -14.34
CA SER A 251 19.51 9.08 -13.96
C SER A 251 18.97 8.95 -12.54
N CYS A 252 18.03 8.02 -12.33
CA CYS A 252 17.42 7.86 -11.02
C CYS A 252 18.33 7.23 -9.95
N ARG A 253 19.52 6.76 -10.33
CA ARG A 253 20.43 6.06 -9.42
C ARG A 253 21.47 6.95 -8.77
N VAL A 254 21.67 8.15 -9.28
CA VAL A 254 22.72 9.06 -8.83
C VAL A 254 22.22 10.49 -8.79
N PHE A 255 22.76 11.31 -7.90
CA PHE A 255 22.53 12.76 -7.94
C PHE A 255 23.19 13.34 -9.19
N ASN A 256 22.61 14.41 -9.76
CA ASN A 256 23.33 15.11 -10.82
C ASN A 256 24.60 15.74 -10.24
N PRO A 257 25.66 15.91 -11.05
CA PRO A 257 26.85 16.63 -10.62
C PRO A 257 26.46 18.06 -10.20
N LYS A 258 27.03 18.54 -9.08
CA LYS A 258 26.89 19.94 -8.69
C LYS A 258 27.42 20.79 -9.84
N SER A 259 26.62 21.72 -10.34
CA SER A 259 27.11 22.71 -11.30
C SER A 259 28.32 23.41 -10.66
N PRO A 260 29.45 23.57 -11.37
CA PRO A 260 30.51 24.42 -10.89
C PRO A 260 29.88 25.77 -10.57
N VAL A 261 30.07 26.26 -9.35
CA VAL A 261 29.80 27.67 -9.08
C VAL A 261 30.70 28.41 -10.04
N SER A 262 30.14 28.90 -11.14
CA SER A 262 30.84 29.80 -12.03
C SER A 262 31.30 30.94 -11.14
N GLY A 263 32.62 31.03 -10.92
CA GLY A 263 33.28 32.19 -10.31
C GLY A 263 33.05 33.39 -11.21
N GLY A 264 31.81 33.87 -11.22
CA GLY A 264 31.41 35.07 -11.92
C GLY A 264 31.95 36.23 -11.12
N ALA A 265 32.96 36.88 -11.69
CA ALA A 265 33.33 38.23 -11.32
C ALA A 265 32.06 39.05 -11.06
N ARG A 266 32.05 39.73 -9.92
CA ARG A 266 31.02 40.70 -9.53
C ARG A 266 30.77 41.60 -10.75
N PRO A 267 29.55 41.66 -11.31
CA PRO A 267 29.27 42.62 -12.37
C PRO A 267 29.59 44.02 -11.83
N PRO A 268 30.16 44.92 -12.66
CA PRO A 268 30.43 46.28 -12.22
C PRO A 268 29.13 46.88 -11.72
N VAL A 269 29.19 47.47 -10.53
CA VAL A 269 28.09 48.20 -9.91
C VAL A 269 27.65 49.27 -10.90
N ALA A 270 26.50 49.05 -11.53
CA ALA A 270 25.84 50.09 -12.29
C ALA A 270 25.50 51.21 -11.30
N THR A 271 26.12 52.37 -11.49
CA THR A 271 25.76 53.61 -10.81
C THR A 271 24.30 53.92 -11.13
N THR A 272 23.43 53.76 -10.13
CA THR A 272 22.02 54.14 -10.21
C THR A 272 21.89 55.62 -10.56
N PRO A 273 21.10 56.00 -11.59
CA PRO A 273 20.72 57.39 -11.78
C PRO A 273 19.86 57.86 -10.60
N ARG A 274 20.13 59.09 -10.15
CA ARG A 274 19.40 59.79 -9.08
C ARG A 274 17.89 59.74 -9.33
N ARG A 275 17.14 59.25 -8.34
CA ARG A 275 15.67 59.22 -8.33
C ARG A 275 15.14 60.66 -8.26
N PRO A 276 14.19 61.09 -9.13
CA PRO A 276 13.53 62.38 -8.98
C PRO A 276 12.64 62.40 -7.72
N PRO A 277 12.34 63.59 -7.16
CA PRO A 277 11.64 63.71 -5.89
C PRO A 277 10.21 63.18 -5.98
N VAL A 278 9.79 62.52 -4.90
CA VAL A 278 8.45 61.95 -4.71
C VAL A 278 7.46 63.10 -4.55
N VAL A 279 6.54 63.26 -5.50
CA VAL A 279 5.35 64.09 -5.34
C VAL A 279 4.38 63.34 -4.41
N GLN A 280 3.99 63.96 -3.30
CA GLN A 280 3.01 63.40 -2.38
C GLN A 280 1.62 63.40 -3.03
N PRO A 281 0.81 62.33 -2.85
CA PRO A 281 -0.58 62.34 -3.33
C PRO A 281 -1.45 63.26 -2.45
N ALA A 282 -2.35 64.00 -3.10
CA ALA A 282 -3.35 64.85 -2.46
C ALA A 282 -4.26 64.05 -1.50
N PRO A 283 -4.76 64.66 -0.41
CA PRO A 283 -5.64 63.99 0.55
C PRO A 283 -6.99 63.63 -0.09
N ARG A 284 -7.48 62.43 0.22
CA ARG A 284 -8.79 61.93 -0.23
C ARG A 284 -9.93 62.76 0.41
N PRO A 285 -11.03 63.01 -0.31
CA PRO A 285 -12.19 63.66 0.26
C PRO A 285 -12.88 62.77 1.30
N VAL A 286 -13.26 63.38 2.42
CA VAL A 286 -14.00 62.76 3.52
C VAL A 286 -15.43 62.47 3.06
N VAL A 287 -15.79 61.19 3.00
CA VAL A 287 -17.16 60.73 2.73
C VAL A 287 -17.97 60.82 4.03
N ARG A 288 -19.04 61.63 4.02
CA ARG A 288 -19.99 61.73 5.14
C ARG A 288 -20.77 60.42 5.32
N PRO A 289 -21.14 60.03 6.55
CA PRO A 289 -21.97 58.85 6.79
C PRO A 289 -23.39 59.07 6.22
N ARG A 290 -23.90 58.12 5.46
CA ARG A 290 -25.31 58.07 5.07
C ARG A 290 -26.15 57.56 6.24
N THR A 291 -27.28 58.21 6.47
CA THR A 291 -28.33 57.83 7.41
C THR A 291 -28.95 56.47 7.06
N PRO A 292 -29.45 55.69 8.05
CA PRO A 292 -30.11 54.41 7.78
C PRO A 292 -31.53 54.62 7.24
N VAL A 293 -31.85 53.95 6.14
CA VAL A 293 -33.20 53.87 5.56
C VAL A 293 -33.93 52.64 6.16
N PRO A 294 -35.25 52.71 6.45
CA PRO A 294 -35.97 51.64 7.16
C PRO A 294 -36.15 50.38 6.30
N SER A 295 -36.02 49.23 6.95
CA SER A 295 -36.24 47.89 6.38
C SER A 295 -37.72 47.68 6.02
N THR A 296 -38.01 47.62 4.71
CA THR A 296 -39.30 47.16 4.20
C THR A 296 -39.39 45.63 4.29
N ARG A 297 -40.43 45.16 4.99
CA ARG A 297 -40.82 43.75 5.17
C ARG A 297 -40.79 42.96 3.86
N ARG A 298 -40.13 41.79 3.88
CA ARG A 298 -40.31 40.73 2.88
C ARG A 298 -41.71 40.10 3.03
N PRO A 299 -42.38 39.73 1.92
CA PRO A 299 -43.65 39.02 1.97
C PRO A 299 -43.48 37.58 2.47
N VAL A 300 -44.45 37.17 3.29
CA VAL A 300 -44.64 35.84 3.86
C VAL A 300 -44.92 34.85 2.72
N VAL A 301 -44.06 33.84 2.56
CA VAL A 301 -44.33 32.69 1.70
C VAL A 301 -45.22 31.73 2.49
N SER A 302 -46.44 31.50 1.99
CA SER A 302 -47.38 30.51 2.52
C SER A 302 -46.82 29.08 2.42
N PRO A 303 -47.09 28.20 3.40
CA PRO A 303 -46.64 26.82 3.37
C PRO A 303 -47.40 26.02 2.31
N ARG A 304 -46.62 25.29 1.48
CA ARG A 304 -47.12 24.34 0.48
C ARG A 304 -47.77 23.14 1.18
N PRO A 305 -48.91 22.62 0.69
CA PRO A 305 -49.62 21.53 1.34
C PRO A 305 -48.84 20.21 1.34
N SER A 306 -49.00 19.51 2.46
CA SER A 306 -48.47 18.20 2.82
C SER A 306 -48.73 17.15 1.73
N THR A 307 -47.65 16.59 1.18
CA THR A 307 -47.73 15.38 0.38
C THR A 307 -48.02 14.18 1.28
N VAL A 308 -49.10 13.49 0.94
CA VAL A 308 -49.61 12.28 1.57
C VAL A 308 -48.54 11.18 1.57
N LYS A 309 -48.26 10.61 2.75
CA LYS A 309 -47.48 9.38 2.92
C LYS A 309 -48.13 8.21 2.14
N PRO A 310 -47.41 7.46 1.29
CA PRO A 310 -47.93 6.21 0.77
C PRO A 310 -48.06 5.18 1.91
N ARG A 311 -49.22 4.51 1.96
CA ARG A 311 -49.55 3.40 2.87
C ARG A 311 -48.52 2.25 2.74
N PRO A 312 -48.22 1.52 3.83
CA PRO A 312 -47.44 0.29 3.74
C PRO A 312 -48.21 -0.79 2.96
N PRO A 313 -47.54 -1.64 2.17
CA PRO A 313 -48.19 -2.73 1.47
C PRO A 313 -48.72 -3.77 2.46
N VAL A 314 -49.99 -4.13 2.25
CA VAL A 314 -50.71 -5.20 2.94
C VAL A 314 -50.02 -6.54 2.66
N SER A 315 -49.69 -7.27 3.73
CA SER A 315 -49.18 -8.63 3.72
C SER A 315 -50.17 -9.58 3.02
N ARG A 316 -49.75 -10.15 1.88
CA ARG A 316 -50.45 -11.29 1.26
C ARG A 316 -50.21 -12.57 2.08
N PRO A 317 -51.24 -13.42 2.27
CA PRO A 317 -51.09 -14.69 2.98
C PRO A 317 -50.20 -15.66 2.19
N ARG A 318 -49.33 -16.36 2.93
CA ARG A 318 -48.43 -17.41 2.43
C ARG A 318 -49.24 -18.55 1.79
N SER A 319 -48.93 -18.87 0.55
CA SER A 319 -49.33 -20.15 -0.06
C SER A 319 -48.48 -21.29 0.52
N PRO A 320 -49.04 -22.50 0.69
CA PRO A 320 -48.39 -23.60 1.39
C PRO A 320 -47.21 -24.17 0.61
N VAL A 321 -46.14 -24.46 1.35
CA VAL A 321 -44.94 -25.15 0.89
C VAL A 321 -45.30 -26.59 0.54
N VAL A 322 -45.17 -26.96 -0.74
CA VAL A 322 -45.19 -28.36 -1.18
C VAL A 322 -43.83 -28.97 -0.87
N SER A 323 -43.81 -29.89 0.10
CA SER A 323 -42.65 -30.71 0.46
C SER A 323 -42.21 -31.56 -0.72
N ARG A 324 -41.01 -31.32 -1.26
CA ARG A 324 -40.34 -32.24 -2.17
C ARG A 324 -39.82 -33.45 -1.39
N ALA A 325 -40.23 -34.63 -1.86
CA ALA A 325 -39.77 -35.93 -1.35
C ALA A 325 -38.25 -36.12 -1.54
N PRO A 326 -37.56 -36.85 -0.64
CA PRO A 326 -36.15 -37.17 -0.78
C PRO A 326 -35.90 -38.24 -1.86
N PRO A 327 -34.73 -38.22 -2.52
CA PRO A 327 -34.37 -39.21 -3.53
C PRO A 327 -34.14 -40.61 -2.93
N PRO A 328 -34.35 -41.69 -3.71
CA PRO A 328 -34.23 -43.06 -3.24
C PRO A 328 -32.78 -43.46 -2.95
N LYS A 329 -32.61 -44.25 -1.87
CA LYS A 329 -31.34 -44.88 -1.47
C LYS A 329 -30.93 -45.92 -2.52
N SER A 330 -29.80 -45.70 -3.20
CA SER A 330 -29.16 -46.72 -4.03
C SER A 330 -28.37 -47.69 -3.16
N GLY A 331 -28.64 -48.98 -3.36
CA GLY A 331 -28.15 -50.12 -2.60
C GLY A 331 -26.64 -50.32 -2.59
N GLY A 332 -26.20 -51.03 -1.57
CA GLY A 332 -24.82 -51.38 -1.32
C GLY A 332 -24.23 -52.35 -2.36
N LYS A 333 -22.90 -52.30 -2.46
CA LYS A 333 -22.09 -53.38 -3.02
C LYS A 333 -21.04 -53.81 -2.01
N LYS A 334 -21.33 -55.00 -1.49
CA LYS A 334 -20.50 -56.10 -0.99
C LYS A 334 -18.97 -55.88 -1.01
N ASN A 335 -18.40 -56.05 0.18
CA ASN A 335 -17.03 -56.52 0.41
C ASN A 335 -16.77 -57.86 -0.31
N VAL A 336 -15.59 -57.98 -0.92
CA VAL A 336 -14.95 -59.27 -1.24
C VAL A 336 -13.48 -59.18 -0.78
N PRO A 337 -12.99 -60.09 0.08
CA PRO A 337 -11.61 -60.13 0.52
C PRO A 337 -10.82 -61.18 -0.28
N LYS A 338 -9.58 -60.87 -0.68
CA LYS A 338 -8.57 -61.86 -1.13
C LYS A 338 -7.17 -61.35 -0.75
N THR A 339 -6.64 -61.82 0.37
CA THR A 339 -5.72 -62.97 0.55
C THR A 339 -4.25 -62.62 0.37
N ASN A 340 -3.52 -62.79 1.48
CA ASN A 340 -2.07 -62.91 1.60
C ASN A 340 -1.49 -63.94 0.62
N VAL A 341 -0.33 -63.62 0.04
CA VAL A 341 0.66 -64.62 -0.35
C VAL A 341 2.02 -64.19 0.22
N LYS A 342 2.48 -64.97 1.21
CA LYS A 342 3.88 -65.07 1.63
C LYS A 342 4.56 -66.13 0.77
N ASN A 343 5.80 -65.86 0.35
CA ASN A 343 6.99 -66.73 0.40
C ASN A 343 8.03 -66.15 -0.58
N ALA A 344 9.19 -65.65 -0.15
CA ALA A 344 10.33 -66.31 0.51
C ALA A 344 11.16 -67.19 -0.43
N SER A 345 12.41 -66.76 -0.66
CA SER A 345 13.67 -67.56 -0.65
C SER A 345 14.70 -66.99 -1.66
N LYS A 346 15.83 -66.46 -1.16
CA LYS A 346 17.19 -67.09 -1.10
C LYS A 346 17.92 -67.03 -2.46
N ALA A 347 19.22 -66.80 -2.60
CA ALA A 347 20.34 -66.60 -1.68
C ALA A 347 21.60 -66.20 -2.48
N LYS A 348 22.69 -65.92 -1.74
CA LYS A 348 24.13 -65.92 -2.11
C LYS A 348 24.59 -64.72 -2.96
N GLY A 349 25.75 -64.11 -2.76
CA GLY A 349 26.90 -64.29 -1.85
C GLY A 349 27.87 -63.12 -2.13
N ASN A 350 28.50 -62.54 -1.11
CA ASN A 350 29.88 -62.82 -0.68
C ASN A 350 30.85 -61.65 -1.00
N GLN A 351 31.75 -61.40 -0.05
CA GLN A 351 33.06 -60.69 -0.13
C GLN A 351 33.21 -59.21 0.29
N ARG A 352 33.63 -59.03 1.55
CA ARG A 352 34.93 -58.45 1.99
C ARG A 352 35.61 -57.39 1.10
N LYS A 353 35.82 -56.16 1.62
CA LYS A 353 37.09 -55.61 2.17
C LYS A 353 37.03 -54.07 2.35
N LYS A 354 37.38 -53.62 3.57
CA LYS A 354 37.96 -52.29 3.91
C LYS A 354 39.35 -52.12 3.22
N PRO A 355 40.07 -50.96 3.26
CA PRO A 355 39.96 -49.82 4.19
C PRO A 355 40.10 -48.42 3.52
N GLY A 356 40.03 -47.37 4.35
CA GLY A 356 40.14 -45.97 3.95
C GLY A 356 41.55 -45.42 3.76
N LYS A 357 41.56 -44.14 3.36
CA LYS A 357 42.55 -43.05 3.45
C LYS A 357 41.77 -41.83 2.91
N GLY A 358 41.71 -40.66 3.52
CA GLY A 358 42.78 -39.91 4.16
C GLY A 358 43.47 -39.01 3.13
N ASN A 359 42.76 -37.98 2.66
CA ASN A 359 43.16 -36.56 2.59
C ASN A 359 42.07 -35.75 1.89
#